data_AF-K2DSI4-F1
#
_entry.id   AF-K2DSI4-F1
#
_cell.length_a   1.000
_cell.length_b   1.000
_cell.length_c   1.000
_cell.angle_alpha   90.00
_cell.angle_beta   90.00
_cell.angle_gamma   90.00
#
_symmetry.space_group_name_H-M   'P 1'
#
loop_
_entity.id
_entity.type
_entity.pdbx_description
1 polymer ?
#
loop_
_entity_poly.entity_id
_entity_poly.type
_entity_poly.pdbx_seq_one_letter_code
_entity_poly.pdbx_strand_id
1 'polypeptide(L)'
;MSSTTAVRRVGFESGPRGFDDVWVEYDTSRGPLDQFGRRLQVERFQCKWHVSNGTFTHVDLTDPKYSGATTTSLLQRARDAYLSDQSGGFASRIRLVTNHRVHLEDVLYKLIEQQHHTLKLDEFFQGSTKQSKYWVAREAWKQHLSVDEAELRAFCERLALTSVSESLDDFRQRMDEALHVYGLKPSEPGTSSTIYDQLPYDWLAQGRNEFDAKSFREACGDDKLFADKAPPPAKVFGVKSFEHGFDRLEARCNEVLNLLPEFSDRYLRPEFTWEKDLLPKLTAFIRSAGQREQRLRLAMDTHLTLAFAAGTVLDTKSGKIVEIEQRTRGGSVIWAADDAPVNTNWPSWTFTEFDMGTNGPEVAVAISITRTTEQQVRAFLQGQPNVGRLVVAGLTGSASQVAVLNGAHADQLADRLANHLKDILSVAGLAARPALHLFMAAPYSFAFFLGRHIKVLRPVTLYEFDFEGERGGGYVSSLTMAAGS
;
A
#
# COMPACT_ATOMS: atom_id res chain seq x y z
N MET A 1 -7.12 -24.37 3.88
CA MET A 1 -7.72 -23.10 3.40
C MET A 1 -8.29 -23.37 2.02
N SER A 2 -9.61 -23.22 1.84
CA SER A 2 -10.26 -23.32 0.53
C SER A 2 -9.62 -22.31 -0.42
N SER A 3 -9.22 -22.74 -1.62
CA SER A 3 -8.64 -21.86 -2.64
C SER A 3 -9.60 -20.72 -2.97
N THR A 4 -9.22 -19.49 -2.58
CA THR A 4 -9.95 -18.25 -2.86
C THR A 4 -9.75 -17.76 -4.30
N THR A 5 -8.89 -18.41 -5.09
CA THR A 5 -8.65 -18.04 -6.49
C THR A 5 -9.61 -18.74 -7.45
N ALA A 6 -9.95 -18.03 -8.54
CA ALA A 6 -10.69 -18.57 -9.67
C ALA A 6 -9.79 -19.31 -10.68
N VAL A 7 -8.46 -19.21 -10.56
CA VAL A 7 -7.52 -19.89 -11.47
C VAL A 7 -7.55 -21.40 -11.21
N ARG A 8 -7.68 -22.17 -12.29
CA ARG A 8 -7.59 -23.63 -12.29
C ARG A 8 -6.23 -24.11 -12.76
N ARG A 9 -5.77 -23.58 -13.90
CA ARG A 9 -4.49 -23.97 -14.51
C ARG A 9 -3.80 -22.78 -15.14
N VAL A 10 -2.48 -22.86 -15.25
CA VAL A 10 -1.63 -21.93 -15.99
C VAL A 10 -0.74 -22.77 -16.89
N GLY A 11 -0.57 -22.38 -18.15
CA GLY A 11 0.44 -22.98 -19.02
C GLY A 11 1.43 -21.95 -19.53
N PHE A 12 2.61 -22.43 -19.88
CA PHE A 12 3.73 -21.68 -20.42
C PHE A 12 4.22 -22.39 -21.68
N GLU A 13 4.46 -21.65 -22.76
CA GLU A 13 4.92 -22.20 -24.06
C GLU A 13 4.12 -23.47 -24.47
N SER A 14 2.80 -23.41 -24.31
CA SER A 14 1.86 -24.51 -24.59
C SER A 14 0.52 -24.00 -25.13
N GLY A 15 -0.02 -24.68 -26.14
CA GLY A 15 -1.32 -24.35 -26.74
C GLY A 15 -1.23 -23.87 -28.19
N PRO A 16 -2.20 -23.03 -28.64
CA PRO A 16 -2.23 -22.51 -30.00
C PRO A 16 -0.99 -21.65 -30.29
N ARG A 17 -0.26 -22.03 -31.34
CA ARG A 17 1.01 -21.42 -31.72
C ARG A 17 0.89 -19.90 -31.86
N GLY A 18 1.73 -19.18 -31.11
CA GLY A 18 1.82 -17.72 -31.14
C GLY A 18 0.85 -16.99 -30.22
N PHE A 19 0.14 -17.72 -29.36
CA PHE A 19 -0.58 -17.23 -28.17
C PHE A 19 -0.51 -18.29 -27.07
N ASP A 20 0.70 -18.84 -26.94
CA ASP A 20 1.09 -19.95 -26.10
C ASP A 20 2.16 -19.57 -25.06
N ASP A 21 2.74 -18.36 -25.11
CA ASP A 21 3.74 -17.90 -24.14
C ASP A 21 3.25 -18.10 -22.70
N VAL A 22 2.03 -17.61 -22.40
CA VAL A 22 1.33 -17.90 -21.15
C VAL A 22 -0.16 -18.03 -21.43
N TRP A 23 -0.85 -18.95 -20.75
CA TRP A 23 -2.30 -18.94 -20.68
C TRP A 23 -2.79 -19.26 -19.27
N VAL A 24 -3.97 -18.76 -18.94
CA VAL A 24 -4.62 -18.96 -17.63
C VAL A 24 -6.02 -19.50 -17.87
N GLU A 25 -6.32 -20.65 -17.31
CA GLU A 25 -7.65 -21.25 -17.29
C GLU A 25 -8.32 -20.98 -15.95
N TYR A 26 -9.58 -20.55 -16.00
CA TYR A 26 -10.39 -20.18 -14.85
C TYR A 26 -11.54 -21.17 -14.60
N ASP A 27 -12.00 -21.19 -13.36
CA ASP A 27 -13.24 -21.84 -12.97
C ASP A 27 -14.43 -21.21 -13.68
N THR A 28 -15.27 -22.04 -14.28
CA THR A 28 -16.41 -21.61 -15.11
C THR A 28 -17.40 -20.72 -14.36
N SER A 29 -17.50 -20.85 -13.04
CA SER A 29 -18.42 -20.09 -12.19
C SER A 29 -17.79 -18.87 -11.53
N ARG A 30 -16.46 -18.74 -11.55
CA ARG A 30 -15.71 -17.71 -10.81
C ARG A 30 -14.72 -16.91 -11.65
N GLY A 31 -14.53 -17.26 -12.93
CA GLY A 31 -13.63 -16.54 -13.84
C GLY A 31 -13.96 -15.06 -14.00
N PRO A 32 -12.97 -14.25 -14.42
CA PRO A 32 -13.14 -12.81 -14.59
C PRO A 32 -14.21 -12.50 -15.64
N LEU A 33 -14.84 -11.33 -15.51
CA LEU A 33 -15.82 -10.85 -16.47
C LEU A 33 -15.13 -10.11 -17.61
N ASP A 34 -15.63 -10.32 -18.83
CA ASP A 34 -15.25 -9.55 -20.00
C ASP A 34 -15.94 -8.17 -20.02
N GLN A 35 -15.65 -7.37 -21.06
CA GLN A 35 -16.19 -6.03 -21.23
C GLN A 35 -17.72 -5.99 -21.46
N PHE A 36 -18.36 -7.16 -21.60
CA PHE A 36 -19.81 -7.33 -21.72
C PHE A 36 -20.42 -8.05 -20.51
N GLY A 37 -19.65 -8.25 -19.44
CA GLY A 37 -20.11 -8.93 -18.23
C GLY A 37 -20.21 -10.45 -18.35
N ARG A 38 -19.60 -11.07 -19.37
CA ARG A 38 -19.60 -12.52 -19.57
C ARG A 38 -18.34 -13.13 -18.98
N ARG A 39 -18.44 -14.33 -18.40
CA ARG A 39 -17.28 -14.99 -17.77
C ARG A 39 -16.30 -15.49 -18.81
N LEU A 40 -15.03 -15.17 -18.59
CA LEU A 40 -13.91 -15.78 -19.29
C LEU A 40 -13.56 -17.12 -18.64
N GLN A 41 -13.26 -18.10 -19.48
CA GLN A 41 -12.74 -19.41 -19.08
C GLN A 41 -11.24 -19.51 -19.34
N VAL A 42 -10.71 -18.81 -20.35
CA VAL A 42 -9.28 -18.81 -20.67
C VAL A 42 -8.81 -17.40 -21.04
N GLU A 43 -7.65 -16.97 -20.54
CA GLU A 43 -6.90 -15.85 -21.11
C GLU A 43 -5.59 -16.39 -21.71
N ARG A 44 -5.30 -15.99 -22.95
CA ARG A 44 -4.06 -16.32 -23.68
C ARG A 44 -3.22 -15.08 -23.86
N PHE A 45 -1.92 -15.20 -23.61
CA PHE A 45 -0.97 -14.11 -23.65
C PHE A 45 0.12 -14.43 -24.67
N GLN A 46 0.32 -13.52 -25.62
CA GLN A 46 1.56 -13.43 -26.39
C GLN A 46 2.30 -12.19 -25.90
N CYS A 47 3.46 -12.40 -25.31
CA CYS A 47 4.34 -11.38 -24.77
C CYS A 47 5.41 -11.02 -25.81
N LYS A 48 5.39 -9.79 -26.32
CA LYS A 48 6.35 -9.30 -27.30
C LYS A 48 7.11 -8.09 -26.74
N TRP A 49 8.31 -8.34 -26.23
CA TRP A 49 9.21 -7.29 -25.76
C TRP A 49 10.22 -6.88 -26.82
N HIS A 50 10.33 -5.58 -27.06
CA HIS A 50 11.26 -5.00 -28.01
C HIS A 50 12.41 -4.30 -27.27
N VAL A 51 13.64 -4.43 -27.78
CA VAL A 51 14.83 -3.79 -27.17
C VAL A 51 14.72 -2.27 -27.22
N SER A 52 14.19 -1.72 -28.31
CA SER A 52 13.97 -0.29 -28.48
C SER A 52 12.51 0.08 -28.23
N ASN A 53 12.31 1.27 -27.67
CA ASN A 53 11.00 1.93 -27.71
C ASN A 53 10.50 2.01 -29.15
N GLY A 54 9.19 1.90 -29.32
CA GLY A 54 8.57 1.93 -30.63
C GLY A 54 7.06 1.96 -30.55
N THR A 55 6.45 1.98 -31.72
CA THR A 55 5.01 2.00 -31.88
C THR A 55 4.53 0.94 -32.87
N PHE A 56 3.26 0.57 -32.78
CA PHE A 56 2.59 -0.26 -33.77
C PHE A 56 1.24 0.32 -34.20
N THR A 57 0.78 -0.13 -35.35
CA THR A 57 -0.46 0.27 -36.02
C THR A 57 -1.36 -0.95 -36.26
N HIS A 58 -2.61 -0.73 -36.70
CA HIS A 58 -3.46 -1.83 -37.15
C HIS A 58 -2.88 -2.61 -38.34
N VAL A 59 -2.05 -1.98 -39.17
CA VAL A 59 -1.40 -2.63 -40.31
C VAL A 59 -0.24 -3.51 -39.84
N ASP A 60 0.54 -3.07 -38.85
CA ASP A 60 1.69 -3.84 -38.35
C ASP A 60 1.27 -5.22 -37.79
N LEU A 61 0.06 -5.33 -37.23
CA LEU A 61 -0.49 -6.62 -36.77
C LEU A 61 -0.75 -7.62 -37.92
N THR A 62 -0.86 -7.13 -39.15
CA THR A 62 -1.00 -7.95 -40.37
C THR A 62 0.36 -8.34 -40.97
N ASP A 63 1.45 -7.68 -40.58
CA ASP A 63 2.80 -8.00 -41.08
C ASP A 63 3.47 -9.08 -40.21
N PRO A 64 3.83 -10.26 -40.77
CA PRO A 64 4.63 -11.26 -40.06
C PRO A 64 5.91 -10.68 -39.42
N LYS A 65 6.56 -9.72 -40.07
CA LYS A 65 7.83 -9.14 -39.65
C LYS A 65 7.75 -8.40 -38.33
N TYR A 66 6.60 -7.84 -37.97
CA TYR A 66 6.43 -7.14 -36.70
C TYR A 66 6.69 -8.08 -35.50
N SER A 67 6.34 -9.36 -35.64
CA SER A 67 6.63 -10.40 -34.65
C SER A 67 7.95 -11.13 -34.86
N GLY A 68 8.71 -10.79 -35.91
CA GLY A 68 9.88 -11.54 -36.36
C GLY A 68 9.55 -12.83 -37.12
N ALA A 69 8.29 -13.04 -37.51
CA ALA A 69 7.87 -14.17 -38.32
C ALA A 69 8.05 -13.87 -39.82
N THR A 70 8.09 -14.93 -40.64
CA THR A 70 8.26 -14.83 -42.10
C THR A 70 6.95 -14.95 -42.87
N THR A 71 6.00 -15.75 -42.38
CA THR A 71 4.81 -16.15 -43.14
C THR A 71 3.48 -15.83 -42.46
N THR A 72 3.40 -15.94 -41.13
CA THR A 72 2.15 -15.80 -40.38
C THR A 72 2.20 -14.59 -39.46
N SER A 73 1.20 -13.71 -39.56
CA SER A 73 1.12 -12.48 -38.76
C SER A 73 0.61 -12.73 -37.34
N LEU A 74 0.79 -11.76 -36.44
CA LEU A 74 0.21 -11.79 -35.10
C LEU A 74 -1.31 -11.83 -35.14
N LEU A 75 -1.93 -11.08 -36.04
CA LEU A 75 -3.39 -11.07 -36.19
C LEU A 75 -3.93 -12.44 -36.63
N GLN A 76 -3.22 -13.14 -37.53
CA GLN A 76 -3.58 -14.51 -37.93
C GLN A 76 -3.46 -15.48 -36.74
N ARG A 77 -2.32 -15.46 -36.03
CA ARG A 77 -2.11 -16.29 -34.83
C ARG A 77 -3.18 -16.04 -33.76
N ALA A 78 -3.56 -14.78 -33.56
CA ALA A 78 -4.60 -14.41 -32.61
C ALA A 78 -5.96 -14.99 -32.99
N ARG A 79 -6.33 -14.90 -34.27
CA ARG A 79 -7.56 -15.51 -34.80
C ARG A 79 -7.53 -17.02 -34.64
N ASP A 80 -6.43 -17.66 -35.01
CA ASP A 80 -6.30 -19.11 -34.94
C ASP A 80 -6.41 -19.61 -33.49
N ALA A 81 -5.82 -18.89 -32.54
CA ALA A 81 -5.97 -19.17 -31.11
C ALA A 81 -7.43 -19.03 -30.63
N TYR A 82 -8.12 -17.96 -31.06
CA TYR A 82 -9.54 -17.78 -30.78
C TYR A 82 -10.39 -18.93 -31.35
N LEU A 83 -10.17 -19.32 -32.61
CA LEU A 83 -10.92 -20.41 -33.24
C LEU A 83 -10.65 -21.76 -32.56
N SER A 84 -9.40 -22.00 -32.15
CA SER A 84 -9.02 -23.18 -31.38
C SER A 84 -9.81 -23.25 -30.06
N ASP A 85 -9.85 -22.17 -29.30
CA ASP A 85 -10.61 -22.11 -28.04
C ASP A 85 -12.11 -22.27 -28.25
N GLN A 86 -12.66 -21.59 -29.25
CA GLN A 86 -14.07 -21.71 -29.61
C GLN A 86 -14.44 -23.16 -29.95
N SER A 87 -13.59 -23.85 -30.71
CA SER A 87 -13.78 -25.27 -31.05
C SER A 87 -13.71 -26.18 -29.83
N GLY A 88 -12.91 -25.79 -28.83
CA GLY A 88 -12.80 -26.46 -27.54
C GLY A 88 -13.91 -26.09 -26.55
N GLY A 89 -14.84 -25.20 -26.92
CA GLY A 89 -15.92 -24.74 -26.06
C GLY A 89 -15.49 -23.73 -24.99
N PHE A 90 -14.32 -23.10 -25.16
CA PHE A 90 -13.80 -22.12 -24.23
C PHE A 90 -14.18 -20.68 -24.63
N ALA A 91 -14.72 -19.92 -23.68
CA ALA A 91 -14.84 -18.47 -23.79
C ALA A 91 -13.49 -17.84 -23.46
N SER A 92 -12.72 -17.45 -24.49
CA SER A 92 -11.37 -16.93 -24.29
C SER A 92 -11.21 -15.43 -24.53
N ARG A 93 -10.12 -14.88 -24.01
CA ARG A 93 -9.57 -13.59 -24.42
C ARG A 93 -8.14 -13.78 -24.90
N ILE A 94 -7.84 -13.17 -26.04
CA ILE A 94 -6.57 -13.30 -26.75
C ILE A 94 -5.82 -11.98 -26.62
N ARG A 95 -4.76 -11.96 -25.80
CA ARG A 95 -4.07 -10.75 -25.37
C ARG A 95 -2.66 -10.69 -25.93
N LEU A 96 -2.37 -9.66 -26.71
CA LEU A 96 -1.00 -9.24 -27.01
C LEU A 96 -0.53 -8.32 -25.89
N VAL A 97 0.63 -8.60 -25.30
CA VAL A 97 1.29 -7.76 -24.29
C VAL A 97 2.62 -7.30 -24.87
N THR A 98 2.83 -5.99 -24.98
CA THR A 98 4.05 -5.43 -25.57
C THR A 98 4.47 -4.12 -24.93
N ASN A 99 5.76 -3.80 -24.99
CA ASN A 99 6.29 -2.49 -24.59
C ASN A 99 6.23 -1.44 -25.71
N HIS A 100 5.81 -1.82 -26.93
CA HIS A 100 5.48 -0.85 -27.98
C HIS A 100 4.11 -0.22 -27.74
N ARG A 101 3.99 1.07 -28.08
CA ARG A 101 2.72 1.82 -27.92
C ARG A 101 1.94 1.85 -29.21
N VAL A 102 0.63 2.01 -29.12
CA VAL A 102 -0.19 2.27 -30.31
C VAL A 102 0.20 3.63 -30.87
N HIS A 103 0.47 3.71 -32.19
CA HIS A 103 0.84 4.96 -32.84
C HIS A 103 -0.29 5.99 -32.73
N LEU A 104 0.02 7.25 -32.40
CA LEU A 104 -0.98 8.29 -32.07
C LEU A 104 -1.97 8.57 -33.20
N GLU A 105 -1.50 8.47 -34.44
CA GLU A 105 -2.31 8.71 -35.65
C GLU A 105 -3.06 7.46 -36.12
N ASP A 106 -2.79 6.30 -35.49
CA ASP A 106 -3.44 5.06 -35.86
C ASP A 106 -4.90 5.00 -35.40
N VAL A 107 -5.69 4.25 -36.14
CA VAL A 107 -7.10 4.02 -35.85
C VAL A 107 -7.32 3.41 -34.46
N LEU A 108 -6.43 2.51 -34.02
CA LEU A 108 -6.54 1.78 -32.77
C LEU A 108 -6.33 2.67 -31.55
N TYR A 109 -5.62 3.78 -31.69
CA TYR A 109 -5.28 4.67 -30.57
C TYR A 109 -6.52 5.17 -29.81
N LYS A 110 -7.62 5.42 -30.53
CA LYS A 110 -8.90 5.84 -29.93
C LYS A 110 -9.83 4.68 -29.56
N LEU A 111 -9.61 3.51 -30.17
CA LEU A 111 -10.49 2.36 -30.08
C LEU A 111 -10.11 1.41 -28.95
N ILE A 112 -8.86 1.36 -28.52
CA ILE A 112 -8.46 0.53 -27.38
C ILE A 112 -8.91 1.23 -26.09
N GLU A 113 -9.81 0.57 -25.35
CA GLU A 113 -10.26 1.07 -24.04
C GLU A 113 -9.25 0.73 -22.94
N GLN A 114 -9.27 1.49 -21.84
CA GLN A 114 -8.22 1.45 -20.81
C GLN A 114 -8.47 0.44 -19.69
N GLN A 115 -9.71 -0.02 -19.52
CA GLN A 115 -10.10 -0.91 -18.41
C GLN A 115 -9.75 -2.38 -18.70
N HIS A 116 -9.95 -2.86 -19.93
CA HIS A 116 -9.67 -4.25 -20.32
C HIS A 116 -8.63 -4.37 -21.45
N HIS A 117 -8.20 -3.24 -22.05
CA HIS A 117 -7.34 -3.18 -23.23
C HIS A 117 -7.96 -3.84 -24.47
N THR A 118 -9.29 -3.91 -24.52
CA THR A 118 -10.07 -4.44 -25.65
C THR A 118 -10.46 -3.33 -26.62
N LEU A 119 -11.00 -3.71 -27.78
CA LEU A 119 -11.54 -2.74 -28.73
C LEU A 119 -12.94 -2.27 -28.27
N LYS A 120 -13.20 -0.96 -28.38
CA LYS A 120 -14.54 -0.36 -28.37
C LYS A 120 -15.31 -0.86 -29.58
N LEU A 121 -15.88 -2.05 -29.45
CA LEU A 121 -16.37 -2.84 -30.57
C LEU A 121 -17.47 -2.13 -31.37
N ASP A 122 -18.39 -1.45 -30.70
CA ASP A 122 -19.45 -0.71 -31.40
C ASP A 122 -18.89 0.47 -32.20
N GLU A 123 -17.94 1.21 -31.64
CA GLU A 123 -17.26 2.31 -32.35
C GLU A 123 -16.43 1.77 -33.53
N PHE A 124 -15.69 0.67 -33.33
CA PHE A 124 -14.86 0.10 -34.38
C PHE A 124 -15.69 -0.39 -35.57
N PHE A 125 -16.95 -0.76 -35.38
CA PHE A 125 -17.86 -1.21 -36.44
C PHE A 125 -18.81 -0.11 -36.95
N GLN A 126 -18.64 1.14 -36.52
CA GLN A 126 -19.35 2.28 -37.11
C GLN A 126 -18.78 2.68 -38.49
N GLY A 127 -19.66 3.21 -39.34
CA GLY A 127 -19.34 3.68 -40.69
C GLY A 127 -19.13 2.54 -41.70
N SER A 128 -19.97 2.48 -42.73
CA SER A 128 -20.01 1.39 -43.72
C SER A 128 -19.36 1.74 -45.07
N THR A 129 -18.73 2.91 -45.19
CA THR A 129 -18.18 3.41 -46.46
C THR A 129 -16.66 3.58 -46.40
N LYS A 130 -16.03 3.59 -47.58
CA LYS A 130 -14.58 3.81 -47.77
C LYS A 130 -14.04 5.13 -47.20
N GLN A 131 -14.91 6.07 -46.83
CA GLN A 131 -14.54 7.34 -46.21
C GLN A 131 -14.26 7.19 -44.70
N SER A 132 -14.76 6.12 -44.06
CA SER A 132 -14.51 5.84 -42.65
C SER A 132 -13.15 5.16 -42.48
N LYS A 133 -12.26 5.74 -41.68
CA LYS A 133 -11.02 5.09 -41.25
C LYS A 133 -11.25 3.76 -40.52
N TYR A 134 -12.39 3.61 -39.85
CA TYR A 134 -12.77 2.35 -39.21
C TYR A 134 -13.10 1.29 -40.26
N TRP A 135 -13.84 1.66 -41.31
CA TRP A 135 -14.11 0.75 -42.42
C TRP A 135 -12.83 0.31 -43.12
N VAL A 136 -11.91 1.24 -43.39
CA VAL A 136 -10.62 0.93 -44.05
C VAL A 136 -9.80 -0.07 -43.22
N ALA A 137 -9.71 0.14 -41.91
CA ALA A 137 -9.00 -0.77 -41.01
C ALA A 137 -9.66 -2.16 -40.94
N ARG A 138 -11.00 -2.22 -40.82
CA ARG A 138 -11.74 -3.49 -40.84
C ARG A 138 -11.57 -4.22 -42.17
N GLU A 139 -11.59 -3.51 -43.28
CA GLU A 139 -11.43 -4.11 -44.61
C GLU A 139 -10.01 -4.67 -44.79
N ALA A 140 -8.97 -3.96 -44.33
CA ALA A 140 -7.61 -4.47 -44.30
C ALA A 140 -7.50 -5.77 -43.47
N TRP A 141 -8.10 -5.81 -42.28
CA TRP A 141 -8.11 -7.01 -41.44
C TRP A 141 -8.93 -8.16 -42.05
N LYS A 142 -10.10 -7.88 -42.62
CA LYS A 142 -10.94 -8.89 -43.31
C LYS A 142 -10.21 -9.55 -44.47
N GLN A 143 -9.59 -8.74 -45.33
CA GLN A 143 -8.83 -9.24 -46.48
C GLN A 143 -7.64 -10.08 -46.02
N HIS A 144 -6.88 -9.57 -45.04
CA HIS A 144 -5.74 -10.29 -44.48
C HIS A 144 -6.10 -11.61 -43.83
N LEU A 145 -7.17 -11.63 -43.04
CA LEU A 145 -7.65 -12.82 -42.35
C LEU A 145 -8.50 -13.73 -43.24
N SER A 146 -8.95 -13.26 -44.42
CA SER A 146 -9.92 -13.95 -45.27
C SER A 146 -11.21 -14.31 -44.52
N VAL A 147 -11.85 -13.31 -43.92
CA VAL A 147 -13.09 -13.43 -43.13
C VAL A 147 -14.15 -12.44 -43.56
N ASP A 148 -15.40 -12.75 -43.25
CA ASP A 148 -16.50 -11.79 -43.36
C ASP A 148 -16.55 -10.80 -42.18
N GLU A 149 -17.50 -9.85 -42.23
CA GLU A 149 -17.63 -8.83 -41.19
C GLU A 149 -18.13 -9.38 -39.85
N ALA A 150 -18.99 -10.41 -39.87
CA ALA A 150 -19.51 -11.03 -38.66
C ALA A 150 -18.43 -11.85 -37.95
N GLU A 151 -17.65 -12.61 -38.70
CA GLU A 151 -16.48 -13.35 -38.23
C GLU A 151 -15.42 -12.41 -37.66
N LEU A 152 -15.12 -11.29 -38.34
CA LEU A 152 -14.20 -10.28 -37.82
C LEU A 152 -14.71 -9.72 -36.49
N ARG A 153 -16.00 -9.38 -36.40
CA ARG A 153 -16.60 -8.83 -35.17
C ARG A 153 -16.48 -9.80 -34.00
N ALA A 154 -16.79 -11.08 -34.23
CA ALA A 154 -16.69 -12.12 -33.21
C ALA A 154 -15.25 -12.29 -32.72
N PHE A 155 -14.27 -12.23 -33.61
CA PHE A 155 -12.85 -12.26 -33.23
C PHE A 155 -12.41 -11.00 -32.46
N CYS A 156 -12.73 -9.81 -32.97
CA CYS A 156 -12.37 -8.53 -32.33
C CYS A 156 -12.98 -8.37 -30.93
N GLU A 157 -14.10 -9.02 -30.66
CA GLU A 157 -14.71 -9.10 -29.33
C GLU A 157 -13.76 -9.74 -28.28
N ARG A 158 -12.88 -10.65 -28.72
CA ARG A 158 -11.97 -11.42 -27.86
C ARG A 158 -10.55 -10.85 -27.82
N LEU A 159 -10.21 -9.98 -28.76
CA LEU A 159 -8.86 -9.43 -28.90
C LEU A 159 -8.60 -8.33 -27.87
N ALA A 160 -7.46 -8.43 -27.18
CA ALA A 160 -6.93 -7.41 -26.28
C ALA A 160 -5.50 -7.02 -26.70
N LEU A 161 -5.21 -5.72 -26.69
CA LEU A 161 -3.93 -5.12 -27.11
C LEU A 161 -3.38 -4.28 -25.96
N THR A 162 -2.47 -4.86 -25.18
CA THR A 162 -1.93 -4.28 -23.96
C THR A 162 -0.54 -3.69 -24.21
N SER A 163 -0.41 -2.38 -24.04
CA SER A 163 0.87 -1.69 -24.02
C SER A 163 1.30 -1.42 -22.58
N VAL A 164 2.48 -1.91 -22.20
CA VAL A 164 3.05 -1.69 -20.86
C VAL A 164 4.18 -0.67 -20.91
N SER A 165 4.26 0.19 -19.89
CA SER A 165 5.30 1.22 -19.75
C SER A 165 6.26 0.96 -18.59
N GLU A 166 6.02 -0.11 -17.83
CA GLU A 166 6.82 -0.51 -16.68
C GLU A 166 8.18 -1.06 -17.12
N SER A 167 9.20 -0.77 -16.32
CA SER A 167 10.54 -1.34 -16.47
C SER A 167 10.57 -2.79 -15.98
N LEU A 168 11.59 -3.56 -16.37
CA LEU A 168 11.78 -4.91 -15.83
C LEU A 168 11.95 -4.92 -14.31
N ASP A 169 12.51 -3.85 -13.73
CA ASP A 169 12.65 -3.71 -12.27
C ASP A 169 11.29 -3.51 -11.59
N ASP A 170 10.36 -2.77 -12.21
CA ASP A 170 8.99 -2.63 -11.70
C ASP A 170 8.26 -3.99 -11.73
N PHE A 171 8.41 -4.76 -12.82
CA PHE A 171 7.89 -6.13 -12.91
C PHE A 171 8.49 -7.04 -11.83
N ARG A 172 9.80 -6.94 -11.59
CA ARG A 172 10.51 -7.72 -10.57
C ARG A 172 10.01 -7.38 -9.17
N GLN A 173 9.83 -6.10 -8.85
CA GLN A 173 9.27 -5.68 -7.57
C GLN A 173 7.87 -6.26 -7.34
N ARG A 174 6.97 -6.14 -8.33
CA ARG A 174 5.60 -6.71 -8.22
C ARG A 174 5.61 -8.22 -8.09
N MET A 175 6.51 -8.89 -8.80
CA MET A 175 6.69 -10.34 -8.68
C MET A 175 7.17 -10.70 -7.27
N ASP A 176 8.20 -10.03 -6.74
CA ASP A 176 8.76 -10.29 -5.42
C ASP A 176 7.73 -10.06 -4.30
N GLU A 177 6.90 -9.02 -4.42
CA GLU A 177 5.77 -8.78 -3.52
C GLU A 177 4.78 -9.96 -3.54
N ALA A 178 4.41 -10.46 -4.72
CA ALA A 178 3.53 -11.61 -4.86
C ALA A 178 4.17 -12.89 -4.30
N LEU A 179 5.43 -13.17 -4.63
CA LEU A 179 6.19 -14.30 -4.12
C LEU A 179 6.23 -14.27 -2.59
N HIS A 180 6.52 -13.10 -2.01
CA HIS A 180 6.53 -12.88 -0.58
C HIS A 180 5.18 -13.20 0.08
N VAL A 181 4.09 -12.67 -0.47
CA VAL A 181 2.72 -12.91 0.02
C VAL A 181 2.36 -14.40 0.00
N TYR A 182 2.82 -15.15 -1.00
CA TYR A 182 2.54 -16.58 -1.14
C TYR A 182 3.60 -17.51 -0.52
N GLY A 183 4.57 -16.95 0.23
CA GLY A 183 5.57 -17.72 0.96
C GLY A 183 6.68 -18.31 0.10
N LEU A 184 6.91 -17.75 -1.08
CA LEU A 184 8.05 -18.05 -1.96
C LEU A 184 9.20 -17.07 -1.70
N LYS A 185 10.43 -17.46 -2.04
CA LYS A 185 11.64 -16.63 -1.88
C LYS A 185 11.59 -15.44 -2.84
N PRO A 186 11.68 -14.17 -2.39
CA PRO A 186 11.86 -13.06 -3.32
C PRO A 186 13.22 -13.14 -4.00
N SER A 187 13.41 -12.35 -5.06
CA SER A 187 14.71 -12.19 -5.74
C SER A 187 15.78 -11.67 -4.78
N GLU A 188 17.04 -12.04 -5.01
CA GLU A 188 18.15 -11.53 -4.19
C GLU A 188 18.39 -10.03 -4.47
N PRO A 189 18.46 -9.17 -3.43
CA PRO A 189 18.70 -7.75 -3.65
C PRO A 189 20.05 -7.47 -4.30
N GLY A 190 20.09 -6.56 -5.27
CA GLY A 190 21.31 -6.10 -5.92
C GLY A 190 21.87 -7.01 -7.02
N THR A 191 21.11 -8.04 -7.44
CA THR A 191 21.46 -8.88 -8.59
C THR A 191 20.80 -8.35 -9.87
N SER A 192 21.46 -8.53 -11.01
CA SER A 192 20.90 -8.16 -12.32
C SER A 192 19.93 -9.19 -12.88
N SER A 193 20.02 -10.43 -12.42
CA SER A 193 19.15 -11.56 -12.76
C SER A 193 18.58 -12.22 -11.51
N THR A 194 17.48 -12.94 -11.69
CA THR A 194 16.83 -13.73 -10.64
C THR A 194 16.62 -15.17 -11.12
N ILE A 195 16.48 -16.10 -10.18
CA ILE A 195 16.19 -17.51 -10.49
C ILE A 195 14.90 -17.64 -11.31
N TYR A 196 13.96 -16.71 -11.14
CA TYR A 196 12.67 -16.70 -11.83
C TYR A 196 12.74 -16.35 -13.31
N ASP A 197 13.85 -15.77 -13.79
CA ASP A 197 14.00 -15.42 -15.21
C ASP A 197 14.13 -16.68 -16.09
N GLN A 198 14.85 -17.70 -15.59
CA GLN A 198 15.17 -18.92 -16.33
C GLN A 198 14.27 -20.12 -15.95
N LEU A 199 13.74 -20.12 -14.74
CA LEU A 199 12.98 -21.24 -14.17
C LEU A 199 11.81 -21.74 -15.05
N PRO A 200 10.96 -20.88 -15.68
CA PRO A 200 9.90 -21.37 -16.55
C PRO A 200 10.42 -22.17 -17.75
N TYR A 201 11.58 -21.80 -18.30
CA TYR A 201 12.22 -22.50 -19.41
C TYR A 201 12.85 -23.81 -18.96
N ASP A 202 13.42 -23.86 -17.76
CA ASP A 202 13.96 -25.08 -17.18
C ASP A 202 12.84 -26.10 -16.93
N TRP A 203 11.70 -25.64 -16.40
CA TRP A 203 10.49 -26.46 -16.28
C TRP A 203 9.95 -26.92 -17.63
N LEU A 204 9.91 -26.04 -18.64
CA LEU A 204 9.54 -26.42 -20.01
C LEU A 204 10.43 -27.55 -20.55
N ALA A 205 11.76 -27.44 -20.38
CA ALA A 205 12.72 -28.47 -20.81
C ALA A 205 12.53 -29.81 -20.08
N GLN A 206 11.97 -29.79 -18.87
CA GLN A 206 11.59 -30.98 -18.11
C GLN A 206 10.20 -31.53 -18.49
N GLY A 207 9.49 -30.91 -19.43
CA GLY A 207 8.11 -31.25 -19.79
C GLY A 207 7.07 -30.77 -18.77
N ARG A 208 7.42 -29.81 -17.91
CA ARG A 208 6.55 -29.18 -16.91
C ARG A 208 6.13 -27.80 -17.40
N ASN A 209 5.13 -27.77 -18.27
CA ASN A 209 4.71 -26.54 -18.94
C ASN A 209 3.22 -26.22 -18.76
N GLU A 210 2.51 -27.04 -17.98
CA GLU A 210 1.16 -26.76 -17.49
C GLU A 210 1.08 -27.07 -16.00
N PHE A 211 0.49 -26.15 -15.25
CA PHE A 211 0.44 -26.19 -13.79
C PHE A 211 -0.97 -25.97 -13.28
N ASP A 212 -1.46 -26.89 -12.46
CA ASP A 212 -2.56 -26.61 -11.53
C ASP A 212 -1.99 -26.20 -10.16
N ALA A 213 -2.86 -25.85 -9.21
CA ALA A 213 -2.40 -25.42 -7.89
C ALA A 213 -1.54 -26.46 -7.15
N LYS A 214 -1.75 -27.76 -7.40
CA LYS A 214 -1.01 -28.85 -6.77
C LYS A 214 0.34 -29.03 -7.48
N SER A 215 0.35 -29.18 -8.80
CA SER A 215 1.59 -29.41 -9.54
C SER A 215 2.51 -28.19 -9.53
N PHE A 216 1.98 -26.97 -9.49
CA PHE A 216 2.78 -25.76 -9.27
C PHE A 216 3.46 -25.78 -7.91
N ARG A 217 2.71 -26.13 -6.85
CA ARG A 217 3.25 -26.21 -5.49
C ARG A 217 4.33 -27.28 -5.38
N GLU A 218 4.13 -28.44 -6.02
CA GLU A 218 5.15 -29.49 -6.09
C GLU A 218 6.41 -28.98 -6.79
N ALA A 219 6.28 -28.27 -7.92
CA ALA A 219 7.39 -27.65 -8.64
C ALA A 219 8.17 -26.65 -7.80
N CYS A 220 7.47 -25.76 -7.10
CA CYS A 220 8.12 -24.85 -6.17
C CYS A 220 8.85 -25.58 -5.03
N GLY A 221 8.37 -26.77 -4.63
CA GLY A 221 9.01 -27.60 -3.62
C GLY A 221 10.30 -28.24 -4.12
N ASP A 222 10.25 -28.86 -5.31
CA ASP A 222 11.39 -29.52 -5.95
C ASP A 222 12.56 -28.55 -6.14
N ASP A 223 12.27 -27.34 -6.60
CA ASP A 223 13.26 -26.27 -6.84
C ASP A 223 13.54 -25.41 -5.60
N LYS A 224 13.04 -25.82 -4.43
CA LYS A 224 13.29 -25.17 -3.13
C LYS A 224 12.94 -23.67 -3.12
N LEU A 225 11.88 -23.30 -3.83
CA LEU A 225 11.41 -21.92 -3.99
C LEU A 225 10.59 -21.43 -2.80
N PHE A 226 10.02 -22.36 -2.02
CA PHE A 226 9.39 -21.96 -0.76
C PHE A 226 10.44 -21.31 0.14
N ALA A 227 10.07 -20.17 0.69
CA ALA A 227 10.82 -19.60 1.79
C ALA A 227 10.86 -20.66 2.90
N ASP A 228 12.00 -20.80 3.57
CA ASP A 228 12.20 -21.83 4.60
C ASP A 228 11.18 -21.68 5.76
N LYS A 229 10.44 -20.55 5.79
CA LYS A 229 9.17 -20.32 6.51
C LYS A 229 8.26 -19.38 5.69
N ALA A 230 6.97 -19.72 5.49
CA ALA A 230 5.97 -18.71 5.12
C ALA A 230 5.96 -17.62 6.22
N PRO A 231 5.96 -16.31 5.89
CA PRO A 231 5.79 -15.30 6.92
C PRO A 231 4.40 -15.52 7.55
N PRO A 232 4.30 -15.69 8.87
CA PRO A 232 2.99 -15.66 9.51
C PRO A 232 2.30 -14.31 9.19
N PRO A 233 0.96 -14.22 9.22
CA PRO A 233 0.30 -12.92 9.25
C PRO A 233 0.99 -12.04 10.30
N ALA A 234 1.25 -10.78 9.98
CA ALA A 234 1.97 -9.87 10.88
C ALA A 234 1.38 -10.01 12.28
N LYS A 235 2.21 -10.46 13.23
CA LYS A 235 1.73 -10.64 14.59
C LYS A 235 1.23 -9.29 15.10
N VAL A 236 0.02 -9.31 15.60
CA VAL A 236 -0.66 -8.13 16.13
C VAL A 236 -0.42 -8.10 17.63
N PHE A 237 0.22 -7.04 18.10
CA PHE A 237 0.50 -6.81 19.52
C PHE A 237 -0.44 -5.71 20.03
N GLY A 238 -1.26 -6.08 21.01
CA GLY A 238 -2.22 -5.18 21.64
C GLY A 238 -1.60 -4.45 22.82
N VAL A 239 -1.91 -3.16 22.98
CA VAL A 239 -1.68 -2.44 24.23
C VAL A 239 -2.99 -1.79 24.64
N LYS A 240 -3.41 -1.97 25.90
CA LYS A 240 -4.62 -1.33 26.41
C LYS A 240 -4.43 -0.68 27.78
N SER A 241 -4.98 0.52 27.92
CA SER A 241 -5.18 1.22 29.21
C SER A 241 -6.64 1.58 29.45
N PHE A 242 -7.52 1.34 28.48
CA PHE A 242 -8.97 1.29 28.62
C PHE A 242 -9.49 0.19 27.67
N GLU A 243 -10.75 -0.21 27.78
CA GLU A 243 -11.32 -1.23 26.91
C GLU A 243 -12.68 -0.87 26.33
N HIS A 244 -13.00 -1.46 25.18
CA HIS A 244 -14.31 -1.40 24.56
C HIS A 244 -15.02 -2.75 24.76
N GLY A 245 -16.26 -2.73 25.29
CA GLY A 245 -16.98 -3.94 25.67
C GLY A 245 -17.23 -4.95 24.55
N PHE A 246 -17.21 -4.51 23.28
CA PHE A 246 -17.52 -5.32 22.09
C PHE A 246 -16.36 -5.46 21.09
N ASP A 247 -15.19 -4.88 21.37
CA ASP A 247 -14.00 -4.94 20.52
C ASP A 247 -12.74 -5.12 21.38
N ARG A 248 -12.62 -6.31 22.00
CA ARG A 248 -11.52 -6.62 22.91
C ARG A 248 -10.24 -6.94 22.13
N LEU A 249 -9.12 -6.32 22.51
CA LEU A 249 -7.82 -6.62 21.91
C LEU A 249 -7.46 -8.11 22.00
N GLU A 250 -7.81 -8.79 23.09
CA GLU A 250 -7.55 -10.23 23.27
C GLU A 250 -8.21 -11.12 22.21
N ALA A 251 -9.27 -10.65 21.56
CA ALA A 251 -9.96 -11.40 20.51
C ALA A 251 -9.24 -11.31 19.15
N ARG A 252 -8.32 -10.34 18.98
CA ARG A 252 -7.72 -10.00 17.68
C ARG A 252 -6.20 -9.83 17.69
N CYS A 253 -5.59 -9.75 18.87
CA CYS A 253 -4.14 -9.64 19.04
C CYS A 253 -3.53 -10.98 19.47
N ASN A 254 -2.32 -11.25 19.02
CA ASN A 254 -1.54 -12.42 19.42
C ASN A 254 -1.07 -12.33 20.87
N GLU A 255 -0.67 -11.14 21.28
CA GLU A 255 -0.27 -10.83 22.66
C GLU A 255 -0.84 -9.46 23.03
N VAL A 256 -1.28 -9.29 24.27
CA VAL A 256 -1.84 -8.03 24.77
C VAL A 256 -1.15 -7.63 26.06
N LEU A 257 -0.56 -6.44 26.07
CA LEU A 257 -0.21 -5.76 27.30
C LEU A 257 -1.46 -5.12 27.89
N ASN A 258 -1.97 -5.71 28.98
CA ASN A 258 -3.10 -5.19 29.72
C ASN A 258 -2.64 -4.31 30.89
N LEU A 259 -2.82 -2.98 30.75
CA LEU A 259 -2.56 -2.00 31.80
C LEU A 259 -3.84 -1.53 32.51
N LEU A 260 -5.00 -2.18 32.29
CA LEU A 260 -6.25 -1.81 32.98
C LEU A 260 -6.15 -1.85 34.51
N PRO A 261 -5.44 -2.80 35.15
CA PRO A 261 -5.36 -2.84 36.62
C PRO A 261 -4.79 -1.57 37.25
N GLU A 262 -3.95 -0.82 36.52
CA GLU A 262 -3.35 0.43 36.97
C GLU A 262 -4.28 1.65 36.84
N PHE A 263 -5.44 1.49 36.18
CA PHE A 263 -6.40 2.57 35.93
C PHE A 263 -7.71 2.34 36.69
N SER A 264 -8.39 3.45 37.00
CA SER A 264 -9.81 3.52 37.34
C SER A 264 -10.48 4.25 36.19
N ASP A 265 -11.20 3.51 35.35
CA ASP A 265 -11.69 3.97 34.05
C ASP A 265 -10.55 4.54 33.18
N ARG A 266 -10.58 5.84 32.87
CA ARG A 266 -9.52 6.52 32.10
C ARG A 266 -8.43 7.13 32.98
N TYR A 267 -8.55 7.07 34.29
CA TYR A 267 -7.62 7.74 35.20
C TYR A 267 -6.61 6.79 35.81
N LEU A 268 -5.33 7.15 35.75
CA LEU A 268 -4.29 6.43 36.49
C LEU A 268 -4.58 6.50 37.99
N ARG A 269 -4.52 5.35 38.68
CA ARG A 269 -4.76 5.30 40.12
C ARG A 269 -3.60 5.97 40.88
N PRO A 270 -3.87 6.63 42.02
CA PRO A 270 -2.87 7.44 42.73
C PRO A 270 -1.61 6.68 43.18
N GLU A 271 -1.72 5.37 43.37
CA GLU A 271 -0.61 4.50 43.78
C GLU A 271 0.37 4.16 42.64
N PHE A 272 0.03 4.45 41.38
CA PHE A 272 0.86 4.18 40.21
C PHE A 272 1.35 5.47 39.55
N THR A 273 2.46 5.37 38.84
CA THR A 273 3.09 6.45 38.08
C THR A 273 3.39 6.03 36.65
N TRP A 274 3.36 6.98 35.72
CA TRP A 274 3.67 6.72 34.31
C TRP A 274 5.10 6.20 34.13
N GLU A 275 6.06 6.81 34.82
CA GLU A 275 7.50 6.55 34.68
C GLU A 275 7.93 5.23 35.30
N LYS A 276 7.43 4.89 36.49
CA LYS A 276 7.92 3.72 37.24
C LYS A 276 7.09 2.47 36.98
N ASP A 277 5.80 2.60 36.72
CA ASP A 277 4.89 1.46 36.69
C ASP A 277 4.44 1.08 35.28
N LEU A 278 4.22 2.08 34.40
CA LEU A 278 3.65 1.86 33.07
C LEU A 278 4.74 1.79 31.99
N LEU A 279 5.61 2.80 31.92
CA LEU A 279 6.65 2.91 30.89
C LEU A 279 7.58 1.68 30.85
N PRO A 280 8.03 1.09 31.98
CA PRO A 280 8.87 -0.09 31.93
C PRO A 280 8.14 -1.32 31.36
N LYS A 281 6.86 -1.52 31.72
CA LYS A 281 6.03 -2.62 31.19
C LYS A 281 5.82 -2.47 29.69
N LEU A 282 5.46 -1.26 29.23
CA LEU A 282 5.32 -0.95 27.81
C LEU A 282 6.63 -1.16 27.05
N THR A 283 7.74 -0.65 27.59
CA THR A 283 9.06 -0.78 26.98
C THR A 283 9.47 -2.23 26.84
N ALA A 284 9.29 -3.04 27.89
CA ALA A 284 9.60 -4.46 27.86
C ALA A 284 8.77 -5.21 26.82
N PHE A 285 7.46 -4.94 26.78
CA PHE A 285 6.53 -5.58 25.84
C PHE A 285 6.87 -5.23 24.38
N ILE A 286 6.98 -3.95 24.05
CA ILE A 286 7.25 -3.48 22.68
C ILE A 286 8.66 -3.89 22.23
N ARG A 287 9.65 -3.87 23.12
CA ARG A 287 11.01 -4.35 22.80
C ARG A 287 11.01 -5.85 22.53
N SER A 288 10.30 -6.64 23.34
CA SER A 288 10.18 -8.08 23.12
C SER A 288 9.51 -8.40 21.78
N ALA A 289 8.45 -7.68 21.42
CA ALA A 289 7.84 -7.79 20.10
C ALA A 289 8.84 -7.40 19.00
N GLY A 290 9.50 -6.24 19.14
CA GLY A 290 10.46 -5.71 18.18
C GLY A 290 11.70 -6.58 17.97
N GLN A 291 12.14 -7.33 18.98
CA GLN A 291 13.24 -8.29 18.85
C GLN A 291 12.86 -9.51 18.01
N ARG A 292 11.58 -9.88 18.01
CA ARG A 292 11.08 -11.09 17.35
C ARG A 292 10.62 -10.84 15.91
N GLU A 293 10.14 -9.63 15.63
CA GLU A 293 9.47 -9.31 14.36
C GLU A 293 10.16 -8.12 13.66
N GLN A 294 10.32 -8.18 12.32
CA GLN A 294 10.85 -7.05 11.53
C GLN A 294 9.77 -6.04 11.13
N ARG A 295 8.57 -6.52 10.83
CA ARG A 295 7.37 -5.73 10.58
C ARG A 295 6.37 -6.01 11.70
N LEU A 296 6.05 -4.99 12.49
CA LEU A 296 5.20 -5.11 13.67
C LEU A 296 3.85 -4.48 13.44
N ARG A 297 2.77 -5.15 13.84
CA ARG A 297 1.45 -4.51 13.89
C ARG A 297 1.05 -4.23 15.33
N LEU A 298 0.72 -2.98 15.62
CA LEU A 298 0.21 -2.55 16.92
C LEU A 298 -1.28 -2.22 16.82
N ALA A 299 -2.05 -2.72 17.78
CA ALA A 299 -3.41 -2.30 18.03
C ALA A 299 -3.47 -1.66 19.42
N MET A 300 -4.05 -0.46 19.53
CA MET A 300 -3.94 0.34 20.75
C MET A 300 -5.30 0.88 21.20
N ASP A 301 -5.71 0.44 22.39
CA ASP A 301 -6.84 1.00 23.14
C ASP A 301 -6.26 1.78 24.33
N THR A 302 -5.54 2.86 24.02
CA THR A 302 -4.71 3.58 25.00
C THR A 302 -4.86 5.10 24.95
N HIS A 303 -4.45 5.73 26.04
CA HIS A 303 -4.13 7.16 26.09
C HIS A 303 -3.05 7.54 25.05
N LEU A 304 -3.04 8.80 24.60
CA LEU A 304 -2.06 9.29 23.61
C LEU A 304 -0.62 9.21 24.15
N THR A 305 -0.47 9.36 25.46
CA THR A 305 0.78 9.21 26.20
C THR A 305 1.43 7.85 25.94
N LEU A 306 0.65 6.76 25.97
CA LEU A 306 1.18 5.41 25.72
C LEU A 306 1.48 5.17 24.24
N ALA A 307 0.69 5.75 23.33
CA ALA A 307 0.97 5.69 21.90
C ALA A 307 2.29 6.39 21.56
N PHE A 308 2.49 7.60 22.06
CA PHE A 308 3.76 8.31 21.95
C PHE A 308 4.91 7.52 22.58
N ALA A 309 4.73 7.02 23.81
CA ALA A 309 5.74 6.22 24.50
C ALA A 309 6.14 4.98 23.70
N ALA A 310 5.20 4.28 23.07
CA ALA A 310 5.48 3.13 22.20
C ALA A 310 6.34 3.53 20.98
N GLY A 311 6.06 4.71 20.39
CA GLY A 311 6.88 5.30 19.33
C GLY A 311 8.33 5.55 19.76
N THR A 312 8.56 5.93 21.01
CA THR A 312 9.92 6.15 21.54
C THR A 312 10.74 4.85 21.68
N VAL A 313 10.08 3.70 21.85
CA VAL A 313 10.73 2.38 21.93
C VAL A 313 11.11 1.91 20.52
N LEU A 314 10.25 2.17 19.54
CA LEU A 314 10.45 1.89 18.12
C LEU A 314 10.88 3.15 17.39
N ASP A 315 11.93 3.83 17.86
CA ASP A 315 12.37 5.11 17.29
C ASP A 315 12.82 5.00 15.82
N THR A 316 13.05 6.13 15.16
CA THR A 316 13.44 6.16 13.73
C THR A 316 14.71 5.38 13.41
N LYS A 317 15.57 5.10 14.40
CA LYS A 317 16.81 4.33 14.22
C LYS A 317 16.65 2.83 14.51
N SER A 318 15.48 2.40 14.98
CA SER A 318 15.20 0.99 15.24
C SER A 318 15.20 0.10 13.98
N GLY A 319 15.08 0.71 12.79
CA GLY A 319 14.99 -0.02 11.51
C GLY A 319 13.70 -0.84 11.35
N LYS A 320 12.75 -0.69 12.27
CA LYS A 320 11.48 -1.43 12.25
C LYS A 320 10.45 -0.74 11.39
N ILE A 321 9.77 -1.54 10.56
CA ILE A 321 8.55 -1.13 9.90
C ILE A 321 7.39 -1.41 10.84
N VAL A 322 6.57 -0.39 11.11
CA VAL A 322 5.49 -0.50 12.08
C VAL A 322 4.18 -0.13 11.41
N GLU A 323 3.22 -1.02 11.57
CA GLU A 323 1.83 -0.85 11.20
C GLU A 323 1.02 -0.54 12.45
N ILE A 324 0.21 0.50 12.39
CA ILE A 324 -0.71 0.87 13.45
C ILE A 324 -2.11 0.63 12.94
N GLU A 325 -2.86 -0.24 13.60
CA GLU A 325 -4.29 -0.32 13.37
C GLU A 325 -4.92 0.98 13.89
N GLN A 326 -5.55 1.78 13.03
CA GLN A 326 -6.18 3.06 13.31
C GLN A 326 -7.69 2.98 13.10
N ARG A 327 -8.47 3.33 14.13
CA ARG A 327 -9.93 3.49 13.98
C ARG A 327 -10.26 4.79 13.26
N THR A 328 -11.11 4.70 12.25
CA THR A 328 -11.65 5.83 11.47
C THR A 328 -13.18 5.77 11.40
N ARG A 329 -13.83 6.77 10.81
CA ARG A 329 -15.29 6.75 10.58
C ARG A 329 -15.75 5.58 9.72
N GLY A 330 -14.89 5.06 8.83
CA GLY A 330 -15.18 3.93 7.94
C GLY A 330 -14.85 2.56 8.55
N GLY A 331 -14.45 2.50 9.82
CA GLY A 331 -13.96 1.30 10.47
C GLY A 331 -12.46 1.33 10.73
N SER A 332 -11.92 0.16 11.06
CA SER A 332 -10.50 0.00 11.36
C SER A 332 -9.69 -0.13 10.07
N VAL A 333 -8.60 0.63 9.96
CA VAL A 333 -7.67 0.61 8.82
C VAL A 333 -6.24 0.44 9.33
N ILE A 334 -5.36 -0.12 8.51
CA ILE A 334 -3.95 -0.26 8.86
C ILE A 334 -3.18 0.94 8.30
N TRP A 335 -2.50 1.68 9.18
CA TRP A 335 -1.65 2.81 8.83
C TRP A 335 -0.18 2.46 9.00
N ALA A 336 0.62 2.75 7.99
CA ALA A 336 2.06 2.58 8.04
C ALA A 336 2.74 3.76 7.33
N ALA A 337 4.00 4.06 7.64
CA ALA A 337 4.72 5.15 6.98
C ALA A 337 4.90 4.91 5.47
N ASP A 338 4.78 3.66 5.02
CA ASP A 338 4.90 3.20 3.64
C ASP A 338 3.53 2.87 2.97
N ASP A 339 2.41 3.24 3.59
CA ASP A 339 1.07 2.82 3.13
C ASP A 339 0.52 3.62 1.92
N ALA A 340 1.14 4.74 1.58
CA ALA A 340 0.77 5.55 0.43
C ALA A 340 1.96 6.38 -0.07
N PRO A 341 2.04 6.69 -1.38
CA PRO A 341 3.03 7.62 -1.89
C PRO A 341 2.82 9.02 -1.30
N VAL A 342 3.93 9.70 -0.99
CA VAL A 342 3.91 11.07 -0.47
C VAL A 342 3.26 12.02 -1.48
N ASN A 343 2.35 12.87 -1.00
CA ASN A 343 1.65 13.84 -1.83
C ASN A 343 1.85 15.27 -1.28
N THR A 344 2.29 16.18 -2.14
CA THR A 344 2.54 17.58 -1.77
C THR A 344 1.27 18.38 -1.48
N ASN A 345 0.10 17.88 -1.91
CA ASN A 345 -1.20 18.52 -1.69
C ASN A 345 -1.86 18.13 -0.36
N TRP A 346 -1.24 17.24 0.43
CA TRP A 346 -1.76 16.92 1.75
C TRP A 346 -1.77 18.16 2.67
N PRO A 347 -2.78 18.31 3.54
CA PRO A 347 -2.76 19.32 4.58
C PRO A 347 -1.44 19.28 5.35
N SER A 348 -0.89 20.45 5.68
CA SER A 348 0.38 20.56 6.40
C SER A 348 0.21 21.47 7.62
N TRP A 349 1.25 21.60 8.43
CA TRP A 349 1.23 22.47 9.59
C TRP A 349 1.12 23.95 9.24
N THR A 350 0.35 24.66 10.06
CA THR A 350 0.40 26.11 10.26
C THR A 350 0.78 26.33 11.72
N PHE A 351 1.80 27.16 11.95
CA PHE A 351 2.32 27.44 13.28
C PHE A 351 2.01 28.87 13.70
N THR A 352 1.69 29.07 14.97
CA THR A 352 1.58 30.40 15.58
C THR A 352 2.29 30.38 16.92
N GLU A 353 3.21 31.31 17.13
CA GLU A 353 4.01 31.41 18.35
C GLU A 353 3.56 32.60 19.20
N PHE A 354 3.53 32.41 20.52
CA PHE A 354 3.17 33.42 21.50
C PHE A 354 4.22 33.49 22.60
N ASP A 355 4.64 34.71 22.93
CA ASP A 355 5.39 35.00 24.16
C ASP A 355 4.43 35.01 25.35
N MET A 356 4.76 34.26 26.39
CA MET A 356 3.95 34.15 27.61
C MET A 356 4.28 35.24 28.63
N GLY A 357 5.32 36.06 28.41
CA GLY A 357 5.72 37.16 29.29
C GLY A 357 6.32 36.72 30.63
N THR A 358 6.63 35.43 30.78
CA THR A 358 7.20 34.85 32.02
C THR A 358 8.72 34.84 32.02
N ASN A 359 9.36 35.02 30.86
CA ASN A 359 10.79 34.77 30.60
C ASN A 359 11.25 33.34 30.96
N GLY A 360 10.31 32.42 31.14
CA GLY A 360 10.61 31.02 31.41
C GLY A 360 11.31 30.35 30.23
N PRO A 361 12.25 29.42 30.46
CA PRO A 361 13.00 28.81 29.36
C PRO A 361 12.19 27.78 28.59
N GLU A 362 11.08 27.24 29.14
CA GLU A 362 10.33 26.11 28.61
C GLU A 362 9.32 26.51 27.52
N VAL A 363 8.95 25.52 26.68
CA VAL A 363 8.09 25.71 25.52
C VAL A 363 6.89 24.77 25.60
N ALA A 364 5.68 25.34 25.58
CA ALA A 364 4.44 24.58 25.44
C ALA A 364 4.02 24.47 23.97
N VAL A 365 3.48 23.32 23.59
CA VAL A 365 3.03 23.03 22.22
C VAL A 365 1.58 22.54 22.24
N ALA A 366 0.68 23.31 21.66
CA ALA A 366 -0.73 22.98 21.50
C ALA A 366 -0.95 22.38 20.10
N ILE A 367 -1.07 21.05 20.02
CA ILE A 367 -1.22 20.31 18.76
C ILE A 367 -2.71 20.08 18.47
N SER A 368 -3.20 20.70 17.39
CA SER A 368 -4.62 20.78 17.02
C SER A 368 -4.90 20.05 15.70
N ILE A 369 -4.93 18.71 15.71
CA ILE A 369 -5.26 17.90 14.53
C ILE A 369 -6.76 17.55 14.49
N THR A 370 -7.27 16.90 15.54
CA THR A 370 -8.66 16.40 15.56
C THR A 370 -9.66 17.39 16.14
N ARG A 371 -9.18 18.33 16.95
CA ARG A 371 -9.89 19.49 17.51
C ARG A 371 -8.87 20.58 17.88
N THR A 372 -9.35 21.80 18.09
CA THR A 372 -8.51 22.90 18.58
C THR A 372 -8.16 22.70 20.05
N THR A 373 -6.91 23.03 20.44
CA THR A 373 -6.41 22.84 21.81
C THR A 373 -5.95 24.15 22.49
N GLU A 374 -5.78 25.23 21.73
CA GLU A 374 -5.17 26.48 22.21
C GLU A 374 -5.80 27.02 23.50
N GLN A 375 -7.13 27.15 23.55
CA GLN A 375 -7.81 27.76 24.69
C GLN A 375 -7.58 26.95 25.98
N GLN A 376 -7.68 25.63 25.90
CA GLN A 376 -7.49 24.72 27.03
C GLN A 376 -6.02 24.71 27.49
N VAL A 377 -5.07 24.79 26.55
CA VAL A 377 -3.64 24.91 26.88
C VAL A 377 -3.35 26.24 27.55
N ARG A 378 -3.90 27.36 27.05
CA ARG A 378 -3.73 28.68 27.70
C ARG A 378 -4.29 28.68 29.12
N ALA A 379 -5.44 28.06 29.34
CA ALA A 379 -6.01 27.91 30.68
C ALA A 379 -5.09 27.10 31.60
N PHE A 380 -4.52 25.99 31.11
CA PHE A 380 -3.56 25.18 31.87
C PHE A 380 -2.27 25.95 32.23
N LEU A 381 -1.80 26.80 31.32
CA LEU A 381 -0.56 27.57 31.48
C LEU A 381 -0.71 28.81 32.38
N GLN A 382 -1.93 29.16 32.82
CA GLN A 382 -2.12 30.31 33.71
C GLN A 382 -1.31 30.13 34.99
N GLY A 383 -0.39 31.05 35.25
CA GLY A 383 0.46 31.02 36.44
C GLY A 383 1.63 30.04 36.39
N GLN A 384 1.98 29.49 35.22
CA GLN A 384 3.18 28.65 35.05
C GLN A 384 4.40 29.52 34.70
N PRO A 385 5.31 29.82 35.67
CA PRO A 385 6.40 30.78 35.45
C PRO A 385 7.52 30.26 34.54
N ASN A 386 7.64 28.94 34.37
CA ASN A 386 8.74 28.35 33.62
C ASN A 386 8.48 28.26 32.11
N VAL A 387 7.23 28.42 31.67
CA VAL A 387 6.85 28.36 30.25
C VAL A 387 6.86 29.77 29.68
N GLY A 388 7.89 30.10 28.88
CA GLY A 388 8.03 31.41 28.23
C GLY A 388 7.41 31.49 26.85
N ARG A 389 7.18 30.35 26.20
CA ARG A 389 6.66 30.30 24.83
C ARG A 389 5.54 29.29 24.67
N LEU A 390 4.50 29.66 23.92
CA LEU A 390 3.46 28.77 23.43
C LEU A 390 3.50 28.68 21.90
N VAL A 391 3.60 27.47 21.38
CA VAL A 391 3.51 27.15 19.95
C VAL A 391 2.18 26.46 19.69
N VAL A 392 1.33 27.05 18.86
CA VAL A 392 0.07 26.45 18.40
C VAL A 392 0.31 25.84 17.03
N ALA A 393 0.18 24.51 16.94
CA ALA A 393 0.36 23.74 15.72
C ALA A 393 -1.01 23.27 15.20
N GLY A 394 -1.55 23.97 14.20
CA GLY A 394 -2.78 23.59 13.48
C GLY A 394 -2.47 23.08 12.08
N LEU A 395 -3.47 22.55 11.37
CA LEU A 395 -3.30 22.17 9.96
C LEU A 395 -3.82 23.26 9.02
N THR A 396 -3.35 23.27 7.76
CA THR A 396 -3.84 24.18 6.70
C THR A 396 -5.33 23.97 6.38
N GLY A 397 -5.90 22.84 6.81
CA GLY A 397 -7.35 22.65 6.97
C GLY A 397 -7.73 22.71 8.46
N SER A 398 -8.95 23.16 8.76
CA SER A 398 -9.44 23.19 10.14
C SER A 398 -9.35 21.81 10.81
N ALA A 399 -9.14 21.81 12.14
CA ALA A 399 -9.04 20.58 12.91
C ALA A 399 -10.27 19.67 12.69
N SER A 400 -10.02 18.38 12.44
CA SER A 400 -11.06 17.42 12.07
C SER A 400 -10.63 15.98 12.32
N GLN A 401 -11.60 15.12 12.60
CA GLN A 401 -11.40 13.67 12.77
C GLN A 401 -10.90 12.97 11.50
N VAL A 402 -10.97 13.63 10.34
CA VAL A 402 -10.49 13.11 9.04
C VAL A 402 -9.34 13.94 8.47
N ALA A 403 -8.71 14.81 9.27
CA ALA A 403 -7.65 15.69 8.80
C ALA A 403 -6.37 14.93 8.40
N VAL A 404 -6.13 13.78 9.02
CA VAL A 404 -5.04 12.85 8.66
C VAL A 404 -5.59 11.76 7.76
N LEU A 405 -4.93 11.52 6.64
CA LEU A 405 -5.50 10.78 5.51
C LEU A 405 -5.10 9.30 5.50
N ASN A 406 -3.86 9.01 5.90
CA ASN A 406 -3.24 7.69 5.95
C ASN A 406 -2.00 7.74 6.87
N GLY A 407 -1.31 6.62 7.02
CA GLY A 407 -0.10 6.50 7.83
C GLY A 407 1.07 7.31 7.29
N ALA A 408 1.31 7.32 5.98
CA ALA A 408 2.36 8.14 5.36
C ALA A 408 2.18 9.64 5.64
N HIS A 409 0.94 10.13 5.61
CA HIS A 409 0.61 11.51 5.97
C HIS A 409 0.82 11.77 7.47
N ALA A 410 0.44 10.83 8.35
CA ALA A 410 0.66 10.93 9.79
C ALA A 410 2.15 11.01 10.15
N ASP A 411 2.99 10.18 9.52
CA ASP A 411 4.44 10.16 9.69
C ASP A 411 5.08 11.46 9.18
N GLN A 412 4.67 11.94 8.00
CA GLN A 412 5.14 13.21 7.47
C GLN A 412 4.80 14.41 8.37
N LEU A 413 3.60 14.44 8.94
CA LEU A 413 3.23 15.47 9.91
C LEU A 413 4.10 15.37 11.17
N ALA A 414 4.35 14.17 11.68
CA ALA A 414 5.20 13.97 12.84
C ALA A 414 6.64 14.46 12.60
N ASP A 415 7.24 14.12 11.46
CA ASP A 415 8.57 14.58 11.07
C ASP A 415 8.65 16.10 10.96
N ARG A 416 7.72 16.73 10.22
CA ARG A 416 7.69 18.19 10.06
C ARG A 416 7.53 18.92 11.39
N LEU A 417 6.68 18.41 12.29
CA LEU A 417 6.52 18.98 13.63
C LEU A 417 7.80 18.83 14.44
N ALA A 418 8.40 17.64 14.45
CA ALA A 418 9.64 17.39 15.19
C ALA A 418 10.80 18.27 14.71
N ASN A 419 10.91 18.49 13.40
CA ASN A 419 11.91 19.40 12.81
C ASN A 419 11.64 20.85 13.20
N HIS A 420 10.40 21.33 13.13
CA HIS A 420 10.05 22.68 13.57
C HIS A 420 10.37 22.92 15.06
N LEU A 421 10.01 21.96 15.93
CA LEU A 421 10.30 22.05 17.36
C LEU A 421 11.79 21.99 17.65
N LYS A 422 12.57 21.17 16.92
CA LYS A 422 14.03 21.14 17.03
C LYS A 422 14.64 22.52 16.76
N ASP A 423 14.13 23.25 15.76
CA ASP A 423 14.63 24.58 15.42
C ASP A 423 14.29 25.60 16.52
N ILE A 424 13.05 25.55 17.05
CA ILE A 424 12.64 26.39 18.20
C ILE A 424 13.53 26.13 19.43
N LEU A 425 13.88 24.87 19.69
CA LEU A 425 14.72 24.48 20.81
C LEU A 425 16.21 24.82 20.62
N SER A 426 16.64 25.12 19.39
CA SER A 426 18.04 25.41 19.05
C SER A 426 18.39 26.88 19.31
N VAL A 427 18.15 27.35 20.53
CA VAL A 427 18.48 28.72 20.96
C VAL A 427 19.96 28.82 21.35
N ALA A 428 20.70 29.69 20.67
CA ALA A 428 22.10 29.95 20.97
C ALA A 428 22.26 30.53 22.40
N GLY A 429 23.14 29.93 23.21
CA GLY A 429 23.52 30.44 24.54
C GLY A 429 22.88 29.73 25.74
N LEU A 430 21.96 28.79 25.55
CA LEU A 430 21.45 27.96 26.64
C LEU A 430 22.39 26.76 26.90
N ALA A 431 22.76 26.55 28.17
CA ALA A 431 23.60 25.43 28.59
C ALA A 431 22.88 24.06 28.50
N ALA A 432 21.55 24.07 28.50
CA ALA A 432 20.70 22.89 28.38
C ALA A 432 19.50 23.19 27.46
N ARG A 433 18.99 22.16 26.78
CA ARG A 433 17.78 22.31 25.94
C ARG A 433 16.56 22.62 26.82
N PRO A 434 15.71 23.58 26.42
CA PRO A 434 14.40 23.80 27.03
C PRO A 434 13.55 22.54 27.13
N ALA A 435 12.73 22.44 28.17
CA ALA A 435 11.70 21.40 28.25
C ALA A 435 10.52 21.71 27.32
N LEU A 436 10.04 20.67 26.63
CA LEU A 436 8.82 20.70 25.83
C LEU A 436 7.62 20.19 26.62
N HIS A 437 6.49 20.88 26.52
CA HIS A 437 5.21 20.45 27.07
C HIS A 437 4.23 20.19 25.93
N LEU A 438 3.91 18.92 25.64
CA LEU A 438 3.07 18.55 24.51
C LEU A 438 1.62 18.29 24.93
N PHE A 439 0.72 19.10 24.39
CA PHE A 439 -0.72 19.00 24.56
C PHE A 439 -1.34 18.59 23.22
N MET A 440 -1.87 17.37 23.13
CA MET A 440 -2.28 16.79 21.85
C MET A 440 -3.78 16.58 21.75
N ALA A 441 -4.34 16.96 20.61
CA ALA A 441 -5.56 16.36 20.11
C ALA A 441 -5.32 15.81 18.70
N ALA A 442 -5.02 14.52 18.62
CA ALA A 442 -4.59 13.84 17.40
C ALA A 442 -5.01 12.35 17.40
N PRO A 443 -4.97 11.66 16.25
CA PRO A 443 -5.02 10.20 16.23
C PRO A 443 -3.84 9.60 17.00
N TYR A 444 -4.01 8.44 17.64
CA TYR A 444 -2.90 7.80 18.34
C TYR A 444 -1.78 7.36 17.38
N SER A 445 -2.09 7.04 16.13
CA SER A 445 -1.06 6.79 15.11
C SER A 445 -0.13 7.98 14.93
N PHE A 446 -0.67 9.20 14.92
CA PHE A 446 0.17 10.42 14.88
C PHE A 446 1.03 10.54 16.14
N ALA A 447 0.45 10.34 17.33
CA ALA A 447 1.21 10.40 18.58
C ALA A 447 2.35 9.37 18.59
N PHE A 448 2.10 8.16 18.10
CA PHE A 448 3.11 7.13 17.89
C PHE A 448 4.23 7.60 16.96
N PHE A 449 3.91 8.09 15.76
CA PHE A 449 4.93 8.58 14.83
C PHE A 449 5.74 9.74 15.42
N LEU A 450 5.10 10.68 16.10
CA LEU A 450 5.79 11.78 16.79
C LEU A 450 6.75 11.28 17.87
N GLY A 451 6.35 10.25 18.62
CA GLY A 451 7.20 9.58 19.61
C GLY A 451 8.48 9.01 19.01
N ARG A 452 8.49 8.60 17.73
CA ARG A 452 9.70 8.08 17.07
C ARG A 452 10.80 9.13 16.93
N HIS A 453 10.47 10.42 17.02
CA HIS A 453 11.40 11.54 16.97
C HIS A 453 11.90 11.97 18.36
N ILE A 454 11.72 11.15 19.41
CA ILE A 454 12.04 11.49 20.79
C ILE A 454 13.44 12.07 21.02
N LYS A 455 14.44 11.68 20.22
CA LYS A 455 15.83 12.19 20.33
C LYS A 455 15.96 13.69 20.08
N VAL A 456 15.08 14.27 19.25
CA VAL A 456 15.06 15.72 19.02
C VAL A 456 14.12 16.46 19.98
N LEU A 457 13.15 15.74 20.58
CA LEU A 457 12.12 16.31 21.45
C LEU A 457 12.50 16.35 22.94
N ARG A 458 13.47 15.57 23.42
CA ARG A 458 13.84 15.57 24.84
C ARG A 458 14.54 16.87 25.28
N PRO A 459 14.32 17.34 26.53
CA PRO A 459 13.36 16.83 27.52
C PRO A 459 11.90 17.17 27.18
N VAL A 460 10.97 16.23 27.42
CA VAL A 460 9.55 16.41 27.05
C VAL A 460 8.59 15.87 28.11
N THR A 461 7.51 16.59 28.37
CA THR A 461 6.39 16.21 29.23
C THR A 461 5.11 16.14 28.39
N LEU A 462 4.36 15.05 28.54
CA LEU A 462 3.09 14.81 27.86
C LEU A 462 1.92 15.17 28.77
N TYR A 463 0.79 15.50 28.16
CA TYR A 463 -0.44 15.86 28.87
C TYR A 463 -1.65 15.15 28.26
N GLU A 464 -2.50 14.60 29.13
CA GLU A 464 -3.79 14.00 28.75
C GLU A 464 -4.93 14.99 29.04
N PHE A 465 -5.92 15.04 28.15
CA PHE A 465 -7.10 15.87 28.35
C PHE A 465 -8.18 15.08 29.09
N ASP A 466 -8.74 15.69 30.13
CA ASP A 466 -9.83 15.12 30.91
C ASP A 466 -11.18 15.25 30.18
N PHE A 467 -11.52 14.26 29.35
CA PHE A 467 -12.77 14.27 28.59
C PHE A 467 -14.02 14.01 29.43
N GLU A 468 -13.91 13.27 30.53
CA GLU A 468 -15.07 12.95 31.39
C GLU A 468 -15.34 14.10 32.39
N GLY A 469 -14.38 14.99 32.59
CA GLY A 469 -14.53 16.19 33.43
C GLY A 469 -14.40 15.93 34.93
N GLU A 470 -14.14 14.69 35.36
CA GLU A 470 -14.06 14.29 36.76
C GLU A 470 -12.83 14.88 37.49
N ARG A 471 -11.84 15.38 36.73
CA ARG A 471 -10.66 16.11 37.23
C ARG A 471 -10.65 17.58 36.79
N GLY A 472 -11.82 18.16 36.57
CA GLY A 472 -11.98 19.58 36.29
C GLY A 472 -11.95 19.94 34.80
N GLY A 473 -11.95 18.97 33.88
CA GLY A 473 -12.14 19.20 32.45
C GLY A 473 -10.99 19.91 31.75
N GLY A 474 -9.77 19.74 32.27
CA GLY A 474 -8.54 20.34 31.75
C GLY A 474 -7.46 19.31 31.40
N TYR A 475 -6.27 19.82 31.07
CA TYR A 475 -5.10 18.97 30.87
C TYR A 475 -4.49 18.53 32.20
N VAL A 476 -4.01 17.29 32.25
CA VAL A 476 -3.29 16.72 33.39
C VAL A 476 -1.95 16.19 32.91
N SER A 477 -0.88 16.50 33.64
CA SER A 477 0.46 15.99 33.34
C SER A 477 0.46 14.47 33.39
N SER A 478 1.06 13.84 32.39
CA SER A 478 1.24 12.40 32.31
C SER A 478 2.72 12.02 32.44
N LEU A 479 3.35 11.62 31.35
CA LEU A 479 4.71 11.10 31.32
C LEU A 479 5.73 12.21 31.05
N THR A 480 6.79 12.24 31.86
CA THR A 480 7.98 13.07 31.61
C THR A 480 9.15 12.20 31.14
N MET A 481 9.73 12.55 29.99
CA MET A 481 10.93 11.94 29.45
C MET A 481 12.08 12.94 29.55
N ALA A 482 12.93 12.75 30.57
CA ALA A 482 14.06 13.61 30.85
C ALA A 482 15.09 13.65 29.71
N ALA A 483 15.99 14.63 29.76
CA ALA A 483 17.14 14.70 28.87
C ALA A 483 17.93 13.38 28.94
N GLY A 484 18.32 12.86 27.76
CA GLY A 484 19.17 11.67 27.73
C GLY A 484 20.54 12.00 28.30
N SER A 485 21.09 11.10 29.13
CA SER A 485 22.51 11.06 29.46
C SER A 485 23.36 10.76 28.23
#